data_AF-A0AAW9AFN8-F1
#
_entry.id   AF-A0AAW9AFN8-F1
#
_cell.length_a   1.000
_cell.length_b   1.000
_cell.length_c   1.000
_cell.angle_alpha   90.00
_cell.angle_beta   90.00
_cell.angle_gamma   90.00
#
_symmetry.space_group_name_H-M   'P 1'
#
loop_
_entity.id
_entity.type
_entity.pdbx_description
1 polymer ?
#
loop_
_entity_poly.entity_id
_entity_poly.type
_entity_poly.pdbx_seq_one_letter_code
_entity_poly.pdbx_strand_id
1 'polypeptide(L)'
;MKLFQLLVVLFLLIPPISHANTDTDQVKVAFTRDGFLFVKTNGEEEKITEEKAIYPSPPEWSHDSKMLLYQKLVTDSPDDPDKTSNELWVYDVVTKKHQKIFYNGNNPQWSPIENIVAFNAGGVLNISDLKNFYNIALGVDDYTWQPDGKGFIASSGASLRPDGWTHTILYTISIENGYRNIPDLMDHGKKLFVVPKEVRKGDVSVISIGAEKLTYSPDGKWISFVISPTASWSMDSDMLALISSDGKDFEVIDEVILEFTPKWAYTKNLLGYIAGGGRIVFGFKNKDMKVTEIPMDSTVNLTPENYAEMGFTWVDDNSLIVSRVQETEWSNDPKKRPKPVLYLVSLTDERQIKLTNPHKNKGDYQPQFLTSIDKITWLRQSDLVEGHGDLWKADRNGENAEVWIKDVELYSFYQKHTKTSPL
;
A
#
# COMPACT_ATOMS: atom_id res chain seq x y z
N MET A 1 66.79 -7.14 9.33
CA MET A 1 66.01 -8.22 8.67
C MET A 1 64.97 -8.87 9.59
N LYS A 2 65.32 -9.25 10.83
CA LYS A 2 64.36 -9.90 11.77
C LYS A 2 63.17 -9.03 12.22
N LEU A 3 63.34 -7.72 12.36
CA LEU A 3 62.25 -6.81 12.76
C LEU A 3 61.22 -6.59 11.64
N PHE A 4 61.66 -6.59 10.39
CA PHE A 4 60.79 -6.46 9.21
C PHE A 4 59.93 -7.72 9.01
N GLN A 5 60.51 -8.90 9.23
CA GLN A 5 59.78 -10.17 9.19
C GLN A 5 58.73 -10.27 10.30
N LEU A 6 59.02 -9.74 11.50
CA LEU A 6 58.05 -9.70 12.60
C LEU A 6 56.86 -8.78 12.28
N LEU A 7 57.09 -7.64 11.60
CA LEU A 7 56.04 -6.70 11.25
C LEU A 7 55.08 -7.25 10.17
N VAL A 8 55.61 -7.99 9.18
CA VAL A 8 54.82 -8.62 8.12
C VAL A 8 53.92 -9.74 8.69
N VAL A 9 54.42 -10.51 9.65
CA VAL A 9 53.61 -11.53 10.34
C VAL A 9 52.49 -10.89 11.17
N LEU A 10 52.75 -9.72 11.79
CA LEU A 10 51.73 -9.00 12.57
C LEU A 10 50.58 -8.46 11.69
N PHE A 11 50.86 -8.03 10.46
CA PHE A 11 49.84 -7.57 9.50
C PHE A 11 49.00 -8.71 8.91
N LEU A 12 49.54 -9.93 8.83
CA LEU A 12 48.81 -11.11 8.36
C LEU A 12 47.89 -11.73 9.43
N LEU A 13 48.05 -11.32 10.69
CA LEU A 13 47.20 -11.74 11.82
C LEU A 13 46.01 -10.81 12.07
N ILE A 14 45.90 -9.70 11.34
CA ILE A 14 44.71 -8.85 11.37
C ILE A 14 43.70 -9.48 10.42
N PRO A 15 42.60 -10.08 10.91
CA PRO A 15 41.56 -10.58 10.03
C PRO A 15 41.07 -9.42 9.15
N PRO A 16 40.85 -9.63 7.85
CA PRO A 16 40.22 -8.60 7.04
C PRO A 16 38.89 -8.25 7.70
N ILE A 17 38.74 -7.00 8.10
CA ILE A 17 37.44 -6.45 8.46
C ILE A 17 36.67 -6.40 7.14
N SER A 18 36.09 -7.52 6.74
CA SER A 18 35.02 -7.51 5.77
C SER A 18 33.87 -6.79 6.45
N HIS A 19 33.64 -5.52 6.08
CA HIS A 19 32.32 -4.93 6.21
C HIS A 19 31.41 -5.76 5.31
N ALA A 20 30.85 -6.83 5.89
CA ALA A 20 29.75 -7.53 5.27
C ALA A 20 28.63 -6.49 5.18
N ASN A 21 28.35 -6.05 3.95
CA ASN A 21 27.25 -5.16 3.63
C ASN A 21 25.95 -5.99 3.75
N THR A 22 25.61 -6.38 4.98
CA THR A 22 24.53 -7.35 5.26
C THR A 22 23.14 -6.77 5.05
N ASP A 23 23.03 -5.44 5.00
CA ASP A 23 21.74 -4.75 4.88
C ASP A 23 21.19 -4.77 3.45
N THR A 24 22.05 -4.88 2.42
CA THR A 24 21.62 -4.67 1.02
C THR A 24 20.93 -5.87 0.36
N ASP A 25 21.10 -7.08 0.90
CA ASP A 25 20.50 -8.30 0.35
C ASP A 25 19.09 -8.56 0.90
N GLN A 26 18.67 -7.81 1.92
CA GLN A 26 17.40 -8.06 2.64
C GLN A 26 16.24 -7.19 2.17
N VAL A 27 16.54 -6.08 1.48
CA VAL A 27 15.53 -5.17 0.92
C VAL A 27 15.83 -4.90 -0.54
N LYS A 28 14.80 -5.02 -1.38
CA LYS A 28 14.83 -4.55 -2.76
C LYS A 28 13.84 -3.41 -2.91
N VAL A 29 14.15 -2.46 -3.78
CA VAL A 29 13.26 -1.33 -4.08
C VAL A 29 12.91 -1.39 -5.56
N ALA A 30 11.65 -1.22 -5.90
CA ALA A 30 11.23 -0.92 -7.27
C ALA A 30 10.60 0.46 -7.27
N PHE A 31 10.91 1.29 -8.26
CA PHE A 31 10.45 2.67 -8.28
C PHE A 31 10.38 3.26 -9.68
N THR A 32 9.58 4.30 -9.85
CA THR A 32 9.52 5.08 -11.08
C THR A 32 10.25 6.41 -10.92
N ARG A 33 10.89 6.85 -12.00
CA ARG A 33 11.62 8.12 -12.11
C ARG A 33 11.60 8.57 -13.56
N ASP A 34 11.09 9.77 -13.82
CA ASP A 34 10.98 10.36 -15.16
C ASP A 34 10.27 9.44 -16.17
N GLY A 35 9.22 8.76 -15.70
CA GLY A 35 8.45 7.80 -16.49
C GLY A 35 9.15 6.49 -16.83
N PHE A 36 10.33 6.20 -16.25
CA PHE A 36 11.00 4.90 -16.36
C PHE A 36 10.88 4.11 -15.07
N LEU A 37 10.87 2.78 -15.18
CA LEU A 37 10.90 1.85 -14.07
C LEU A 37 12.34 1.45 -13.76
N PHE A 38 12.68 1.44 -12.48
CA PHE A 38 13.97 1.07 -11.93
C PHE A 38 13.81 0.03 -10.84
N VAL A 39 14.87 -0.75 -10.63
CA VAL A 39 15.03 -1.59 -9.45
C VAL A 39 16.33 -1.22 -8.75
N LYS A 40 16.33 -1.26 -7.42
CA LYS A 40 17.53 -1.20 -6.59
C LYS A 40 17.68 -2.54 -5.86
N THR A 41 18.72 -3.28 -6.20
CA THR A 41 19.04 -4.59 -5.61
C THR A 41 20.50 -4.64 -5.23
N ASN A 42 20.81 -5.14 -4.03
CA ASN A 42 22.19 -5.24 -3.52
C ASN A 42 22.94 -3.89 -3.56
N GLY A 43 22.21 -2.79 -3.35
CA GLY A 43 22.74 -1.42 -3.39
C GLY A 43 22.84 -0.78 -4.78
N GLU A 44 22.74 -1.56 -5.87
CA GLU A 44 22.85 -1.08 -7.25
C GLU A 44 21.49 -0.70 -7.83
N GLU A 45 21.42 0.45 -8.50
CA GLU A 45 20.23 0.90 -9.26
C GLU A 45 20.35 0.49 -10.72
N GLU A 46 19.32 -0.16 -11.25
CA GLU A 46 19.19 -0.56 -12.65
C GLU A 46 17.90 0.00 -13.23
N LYS A 47 17.99 0.73 -14.36
CA LYS A 47 16.83 1.09 -15.17
C LYS A 47 16.39 -0.13 -15.97
N ILE A 48 15.16 -0.58 -15.79
CA ILE A 48 14.68 -1.81 -16.44
C ILE A 48 13.83 -1.54 -17.69
N THR A 49 13.21 -0.36 -17.81
CA THR A 49 12.45 0.00 -19.02
C THR A 49 13.23 0.91 -19.98
N GLU A 50 13.05 0.68 -21.28
CA GLU A 50 13.68 1.47 -22.35
C GLU A 50 12.85 2.70 -22.76
N GLU A 51 11.53 2.64 -22.59
CA GLU A 51 10.58 3.68 -22.98
C GLU A 51 9.91 4.30 -21.77
N LYS A 52 9.53 5.58 -21.90
CA LYS A 52 8.73 6.27 -20.89
C LYS A 52 7.30 5.77 -20.90
N ALA A 53 6.69 5.65 -19.74
CA ALA A 53 5.28 5.34 -19.57
C ALA A 53 4.69 6.03 -18.34
N ILE A 54 3.36 6.05 -18.27
CA ILE A 54 2.63 6.49 -17.06
C ILE A 54 2.23 5.24 -16.29
N TYR A 55 2.61 5.20 -15.01
CA TYR A 55 2.29 4.10 -14.11
C TYR A 55 1.19 4.57 -13.14
N PRO A 56 0.00 3.95 -13.15
CA PRO A 56 -1.11 4.39 -12.29
C PRO A 56 -0.95 3.94 -10.83
N SER A 57 -0.06 2.98 -10.57
CA SER A 57 0.20 2.44 -9.23
C SER A 57 1.68 2.05 -9.08
N PRO A 58 2.19 1.95 -7.83
CA PRO A 58 3.51 1.42 -7.58
C PRO A 58 3.67 0.00 -8.16
N PRO A 59 4.88 -0.37 -8.62
CA PRO A 59 5.17 -1.75 -9.03
C PRO A 59 5.12 -2.68 -7.81
N GLU A 60 4.87 -3.98 -8.01
CA GLU A 60 4.74 -4.96 -6.91
C GLU A 60 5.69 -6.14 -7.08
N TRP A 61 6.43 -6.46 -6.03
CA TRP A 61 7.32 -7.61 -6.01
C TRP A 61 6.55 -8.92 -5.80
N SER A 62 6.94 -9.98 -6.50
CA SER A 62 6.44 -11.33 -6.19
C SER A 62 6.87 -11.77 -4.79
N HIS A 63 6.12 -12.69 -4.19
CA HIS A 63 6.40 -13.23 -2.85
C HIS A 63 7.84 -13.81 -2.71
N ASP A 64 8.42 -14.31 -3.81
CA ASP A 64 9.79 -14.84 -3.87
C ASP A 64 10.84 -13.84 -4.34
N SER A 65 10.45 -12.59 -4.61
CA SER A 65 11.28 -11.46 -5.07
C SER A 65 11.99 -11.63 -6.41
N LYS A 66 11.61 -12.63 -7.22
CA LYS A 66 12.21 -12.86 -8.53
C LYS A 66 11.52 -12.11 -9.65
N MET A 67 10.31 -11.63 -9.42
CA MET A 67 9.50 -10.96 -10.41
C MET A 67 8.95 -9.64 -9.89
N LEU A 68 8.74 -8.71 -10.81
CA LEU A 68 8.14 -7.41 -10.57
C LEU A 68 6.93 -7.24 -11.49
N LEU A 69 5.75 -7.11 -10.90
CA LEU A 69 4.50 -6.79 -11.57
C LEU A 69 4.39 -5.27 -11.69
N TYR A 70 3.95 -4.78 -12.84
CA TYR A 70 3.65 -3.38 -13.02
C TYR A 70 2.55 -3.18 -14.07
N GLN A 71 1.79 -2.11 -13.89
CA GLN A 71 0.77 -1.64 -14.82
C GLN A 71 1.27 -0.36 -15.49
N LYS A 72 1.06 -0.22 -16.79
CA LYS A 72 1.33 1.05 -17.50
C LYS A 72 0.17 1.44 -18.40
N LEU A 73 -0.07 2.74 -18.52
CA LEU A 73 -1.01 3.29 -19.49
C LEU A 73 -0.37 3.36 -20.87
N VAL A 74 -1.13 2.97 -21.88
CA VAL A 74 -0.75 3.05 -23.30
C VAL A 74 -1.84 3.78 -24.05
N THR A 75 -1.45 4.67 -24.96
CA THR A 75 -2.40 5.38 -25.84
C THR A 75 -2.93 4.43 -26.91
N ASP A 76 -4.24 4.25 -26.97
CA ASP A 76 -4.90 3.32 -27.89
C ASP A 76 -4.99 3.85 -29.33
N SER A 77 -4.90 5.17 -29.50
CA SER A 77 -5.05 5.85 -30.78
C SER A 77 -4.09 7.03 -30.89
N PRO A 78 -3.25 7.10 -31.94
CA PRO A 78 -2.46 8.30 -32.22
C PRO A 78 -3.32 9.55 -32.42
N ASP A 79 -4.58 9.37 -32.87
CA ASP A 79 -5.53 10.45 -33.16
C ASP A 79 -6.35 10.87 -31.93
N ASP A 80 -6.31 10.10 -30.84
CA ASP A 80 -7.04 10.37 -29.60
C ASP A 80 -6.17 10.00 -28.38
N PRO A 81 -5.27 10.92 -27.96
CA PRO A 81 -4.32 10.67 -26.88
C PRO A 81 -4.99 10.47 -25.51
N ASP A 82 -6.25 10.90 -25.35
CA ASP A 82 -7.01 10.75 -24.11
C ASP A 82 -7.58 9.32 -23.97
N LYS A 83 -7.68 8.59 -25.08
CA LYS A 83 -8.05 7.19 -25.07
C LYS A 83 -6.86 6.32 -24.70
N THR A 84 -6.77 5.98 -23.42
CA THR A 84 -5.73 5.11 -22.88
C THR A 84 -6.28 3.77 -22.43
N SER A 85 -5.44 2.75 -22.55
CA SER A 85 -5.66 1.45 -21.95
C SER A 85 -4.55 1.06 -20.99
N ASN A 86 -4.85 0.12 -20.11
CA ASN A 86 -3.88 -0.45 -19.18
C ASN A 86 -3.23 -1.69 -19.80
N GLU A 87 -1.92 -1.79 -19.72
CA GLU A 87 -1.21 -3.05 -19.96
C GLU A 87 -0.63 -3.58 -18.66
N LEU A 88 -0.80 -4.90 -18.44
CA LEU A 88 -0.23 -5.60 -17.30
C LEU A 88 1.04 -6.32 -17.72
N TRP A 89 2.11 -6.12 -16.96
CA TRP A 89 3.43 -6.65 -17.29
C TRP A 89 4.10 -7.25 -16.06
N VAL A 90 4.93 -8.26 -16.31
CA VAL A 90 5.84 -8.85 -15.34
C VAL A 90 7.26 -8.75 -15.87
N TYR A 91 8.17 -8.27 -15.02
CA TYR A 91 9.60 -8.30 -15.26
C TYR A 91 10.25 -9.39 -14.42
N ASP A 92 10.92 -10.34 -15.06
CA ASP A 92 11.73 -11.35 -14.38
C ASP A 92 13.15 -10.78 -14.15
N VAL A 93 13.51 -10.62 -12.87
CA VAL A 93 14.75 -9.96 -12.45
C VAL A 93 15.99 -10.81 -12.76
N VAL A 94 15.84 -12.13 -12.85
CA VAL A 94 16.95 -13.06 -13.13
C VAL A 94 17.27 -13.07 -14.62
N THR A 95 16.24 -13.19 -15.45
CA THR A 95 16.39 -13.27 -16.91
C THR A 95 16.40 -11.91 -17.58
N LYS A 96 16.06 -10.84 -16.85
CA LYS A 96 15.92 -9.46 -17.32
C LYS A 96 14.92 -9.31 -18.46
N LYS A 97 13.85 -10.09 -18.43
CA LYS A 97 12.83 -10.11 -19.49
C LYS A 97 11.52 -9.52 -18.99
N HIS A 98 10.97 -8.64 -19.81
CA HIS A 98 9.61 -8.17 -19.68
C HIS A 98 8.66 -9.11 -20.41
N GLN A 99 7.56 -9.44 -19.76
CA GLN A 99 6.46 -10.20 -20.33
C GLN A 99 5.15 -9.47 -20.08
N LYS A 100 4.44 -9.14 -21.16
CA LYS A 100 3.06 -8.67 -21.05
C LYS A 100 2.17 -9.85 -20.72
N ILE A 101 1.36 -9.72 -19.68
CA ILE A 101 0.44 -10.78 -19.23
C ILE A 101 -1.00 -10.51 -19.68
N PHE A 102 -1.40 -9.25 -19.85
CA PHE A 102 -2.77 -8.91 -20.24
C PHE A 102 -2.92 -7.50 -20.84
N TYR A 103 -3.95 -7.31 -21.66
CA TYR A 103 -4.39 -6.02 -22.21
C TYR A 103 -5.69 -5.58 -21.53
N ASN A 104 -5.78 -4.33 -21.14
CA ASN A 104 -6.93 -3.69 -20.50
C ASN A 104 -7.29 -4.31 -19.14
N GLY A 105 -6.29 -4.83 -18.42
CA GLY A 105 -6.45 -5.30 -17.05
C GLY A 105 -6.17 -4.17 -16.03
N ASN A 106 -6.74 -4.27 -14.84
CA ASN A 106 -6.51 -3.33 -13.74
C ASN A 106 -6.45 -4.06 -12.40
N ASN A 107 -6.00 -3.35 -11.36
CA ASN A 107 -5.84 -3.86 -9.99
C ASN A 107 -5.12 -5.22 -9.96
N PRO A 108 -3.90 -5.34 -10.55
CA PRO A 108 -3.21 -6.62 -10.58
C PRO A 108 -2.52 -6.88 -9.23
N GLN A 109 -2.66 -8.08 -8.69
CA GLN A 109 -2.09 -8.45 -7.38
C GLN A 109 -1.43 -9.82 -7.45
N TRP A 110 -0.22 -9.95 -6.90
CA TRP A 110 0.41 -11.27 -6.71
C TRP A 110 -0.38 -12.12 -5.72
N SER A 111 -0.42 -13.43 -5.96
CA SER A 111 -0.78 -14.38 -4.90
C SER A 111 0.23 -14.28 -3.74
N PRO A 112 -0.22 -14.36 -2.47
CA PRO A 112 0.67 -14.29 -1.32
C PRO A 112 1.62 -15.50 -1.21
N ILE A 113 1.32 -16.60 -1.91
CA ILE A 113 2.04 -17.88 -1.78
C ILE A 113 2.55 -18.47 -3.11
N GLU A 114 2.12 -17.93 -4.26
CA GLU A 114 2.45 -18.45 -5.58
C GLU A 114 2.84 -17.33 -6.56
N ASN A 115 3.59 -17.67 -7.61
CA ASN A 115 3.93 -16.73 -8.69
C ASN A 115 2.81 -16.71 -9.75
N ILE A 116 1.61 -16.38 -9.30
CA ILE A 116 0.43 -16.13 -10.14
C ILE A 116 -0.11 -14.73 -9.83
N VAL A 117 -0.75 -14.10 -10.82
CA VAL A 117 -1.25 -12.73 -10.72
C VAL A 117 -2.76 -12.75 -10.89
N ALA A 118 -3.49 -12.27 -9.90
CA ALA A 118 -4.90 -11.93 -10.08
C ALA A 118 -5.03 -10.53 -10.69
N PHE A 119 -6.09 -10.29 -11.47
CA PHE A 119 -6.41 -8.96 -12.00
C PHE A 119 -7.88 -8.87 -12.43
N ASN A 120 -8.42 -7.65 -12.45
CA ASN A 120 -9.75 -7.37 -12.98
C ASN A 120 -9.68 -6.94 -14.45
N ALA A 121 -10.63 -7.44 -15.25
CA ALA A 121 -10.82 -6.98 -16.62
C ALA A 121 -12.31 -7.03 -16.98
N GLY A 122 -12.92 -5.87 -17.26
CA GLY A 122 -14.33 -5.78 -17.65
C GLY A 122 -15.32 -6.37 -16.63
N GLY A 123 -15.02 -6.22 -15.32
CA GLY A 123 -15.83 -6.80 -14.24
C GLY A 123 -15.64 -8.31 -14.04
N VAL A 124 -14.60 -8.90 -14.64
CA VAL A 124 -14.22 -10.30 -14.45
C VAL A 124 -12.95 -10.34 -13.62
N LEU A 125 -12.97 -11.11 -12.53
CA LEU A 125 -11.78 -11.50 -11.80
C LEU A 125 -11.06 -12.61 -12.56
N ASN A 126 -9.78 -12.42 -12.84
CA ASN A 126 -8.94 -13.35 -13.59
C ASN A 126 -7.71 -13.74 -12.77
N ILE A 127 -7.11 -14.89 -13.09
CA ILE A 127 -5.77 -15.30 -12.65
C ILE A 127 -4.91 -15.57 -13.88
N SER A 128 -3.68 -15.06 -13.91
CA SER A 128 -2.63 -15.46 -14.85
C SER A 128 -1.56 -16.31 -14.17
N ASP A 129 -1.19 -17.42 -14.80
CA ASP A 129 -0.02 -18.22 -14.44
C ASP A 129 1.23 -17.84 -15.25
N LEU A 130 1.24 -16.62 -15.78
CA LEU A 130 2.25 -16.08 -16.69
C LEU A 130 2.37 -16.83 -18.02
N LYS A 131 1.53 -17.83 -18.31
CA LYS A 131 1.47 -18.46 -19.65
C LYS A 131 0.11 -18.26 -20.27
N ASN A 132 -0.92 -18.41 -19.46
CA ASN A 132 -2.31 -18.18 -19.81
C ASN A 132 -2.97 -17.30 -18.75
N PHE A 133 -4.22 -16.94 -19.01
CA PHE A 133 -5.11 -16.40 -17.99
C PHE A 133 -6.40 -17.24 -17.95
N TYR A 134 -7.06 -17.19 -16.80
CA TYR A 134 -8.25 -17.95 -16.48
C TYR A 134 -9.26 -17.03 -15.81
N ASN A 135 -10.49 -17.02 -16.29
CA ASN A 135 -11.58 -16.29 -15.65
C ASN A 135 -11.99 -17.06 -14.38
N ILE A 136 -12.21 -16.33 -13.28
CA ILE A 136 -12.50 -16.90 -11.96
C ILE A 136 -13.93 -16.58 -11.54
N ALA A 137 -14.34 -15.33 -11.64
CA ALA A 137 -15.68 -14.89 -11.27
C ALA A 137 -16.12 -13.66 -12.08
N LEU A 138 -17.41 -13.56 -12.37
CA LEU A 138 -18.02 -12.40 -13.04
C LEU A 138 -18.61 -11.43 -12.00
N GLY A 139 -18.72 -10.16 -12.37
CA GLY A 139 -19.36 -9.12 -11.56
C GLY A 139 -18.52 -8.65 -10.37
N VAL A 140 -17.20 -8.80 -10.45
CA VAL A 140 -16.26 -8.37 -9.41
C VAL A 140 -15.80 -6.93 -9.68
N ASP A 141 -15.86 -6.09 -8.66
CA ASP A 141 -15.44 -4.69 -8.69
C ASP A 141 -14.08 -4.51 -8.01
N ASP A 142 -13.94 -4.89 -6.74
CA ASP A 142 -12.66 -5.01 -6.04
C ASP A 142 -12.50 -6.40 -5.40
N TYR A 143 -11.27 -6.77 -5.08
CA TYR A 143 -10.94 -8.04 -4.45
C TYR A 143 -9.59 -7.98 -3.72
N THR A 144 -9.39 -8.92 -2.80
CA THR A 144 -8.06 -9.26 -2.29
C THR A 144 -7.94 -10.76 -2.11
N TRP A 145 -6.71 -11.26 -2.20
CA TRP A 145 -6.38 -12.64 -1.87
C TRP A 145 -6.71 -12.95 -0.40
N GLN A 146 -7.18 -14.17 -0.15
CA GLN A 146 -7.12 -14.72 1.20
C GLN A 146 -5.65 -14.89 1.61
N PRO A 147 -5.29 -14.74 2.90
CA PRO A 147 -3.89 -14.82 3.34
C PRO A 147 -3.19 -16.15 3.01
N ASP A 148 -3.96 -17.24 2.91
CA ASP A 148 -3.46 -18.56 2.52
C ASP A 148 -3.33 -18.75 0.99
N GLY A 149 -3.74 -17.74 0.20
CA GLY A 149 -3.76 -17.71 -1.26
C GLY A 149 -4.70 -18.70 -1.92
N LYS A 150 -5.63 -19.30 -1.17
CA LYS A 150 -6.55 -20.33 -1.67
C LYS A 150 -7.87 -19.79 -2.20
N GLY A 151 -8.02 -18.48 -2.24
CA GLY A 151 -9.25 -17.82 -2.63
C GLY A 151 -9.17 -16.32 -2.49
N PHE A 152 -10.34 -15.71 -2.51
CA PHE A 152 -10.52 -14.26 -2.47
C PHE A 152 -11.66 -13.89 -1.53
N ILE A 153 -11.58 -12.69 -0.99
CA ILE A 153 -12.77 -11.88 -0.72
C ILE A 153 -12.92 -10.89 -1.88
N ALA A 154 -14.12 -10.75 -2.40
CA ALA A 154 -14.43 -9.88 -3.52
C ALA A 154 -15.69 -9.06 -3.23
N SER A 155 -15.79 -7.88 -3.81
CA SER A 155 -16.98 -7.03 -3.76
C SER A 155 -17.61 -6.95 -5.16
N SER A 156 -18.93 -6.79 -5.19
CA SER A 156 -19.65 -6.33 -6.38
C SER A 156 -19.89 -4.83 -6.30
N GLY A 157 -19.67 -4.10 -7.38
CA GLY A 157 -20.04 -2.69 -7.46
C GLY A 157 -21.57 -2.51 -7.54
N ALA A 158 -22.08 -1.43 -6.96
CA ALA A 158 -23.47 -1.06 -7.14
C ALA A 158 -23.72 -0.53 -8.56
N SER A 159 -24.86 -0.89 -9.14
CA SER A 159 -25.31 -0.37 -10.42
C SER A 159 -26.47 0.60 -10.22
N LEU A 160 -26.43 1.74 -10.93
CA LEU A 160 -27.54 2.68 -10.95
C LEU A 160 -28.67 2.14 -11.83
N ARG A 161 -29.88 2.05 -11.25
CA ARG A 161 -31.11 1.64 -11.93
C ARG A 161 -32.18 2.74 -11.77
N PRO A 162 -33.31 2.69 -12.53
CA PRO A 162 -34.39 3.66 -12.37
C PRO A 162 -34.96 3.74 -10.95
N ASP A 163 -34.83 2.68 -10.16
CA ASP A 163 -35.23 2.58 -8.74
C ASP A 163 -34.08 2.87 -7.76
N GLY A 164 -32.94 3.38 -8.24
CA GLY A 164 -31.78 3.78 -7.46
C GLY A 164 -30.60 2.81 -7.56
N TRP A 165 -29.62 3.00 -6.68
CA TRP A 165 -28.45 2.11 -6.61
C TRP A 165 -28.84 0.73 -6.06
N THR A 166 -28.24 -0.32 -6.64
CA THR A 166 -28.28 -1.67 -6.06
C THR A 166 -27.40 -1.74 -4.80
N HIS A 167 -27.43 -2.88 -4.11
CA HIS A 167 -26.49 -3.13 -3.03
C HIS A 167 -25.12 -3.54 -3.56
N THR A 168 -24.08 -3.08 -2.90
CA THR A 168 -22.76 -3.71 -2.87
C THR A 168 -22.85 -5.02 -2.08
N ILE A 169 -22.24 -6.08 -2.57
CA ILE A 169 -22.29 -7.42 -1.95
C ILE A 169 -20.85 -7.93 -1.84
N LEU A 170 -20.51 -8.47 -0.67
CA LEU A 170 -19.25 -9.16 -0.44
C LEU A 170 -19.41 -10.66 -0.70
N TYR A 171 -18.41 -11.26 -1.36
CA TYR A 171 -18.36 -12.66 -1.73
C TYR A 171 -17.03 -13.29 -1.32
N THR A 172 -17.07 -14.54 -0.86
CA THR A 172 -15.89 -15.40 -0.79
C THR A 172 -15.82 -16.28 -2.03
N ILE A 173 -14.65 -16.36 -2.67
CA ILE A 173 -14.40 -17.19 -3.85
C ILE A 173 -13.27 -18.15 -3.52
N SER A 174 -13.40 -19.44 -3.81
CA SER A 174 -12.40 -20.45 -3.45
C SER A 174 -11.81 -21.12 -4.68
N ILE A 175 -10.47 -21.16 -4.76
CA ILE A 175 -9.73 -21.84 -5.83
C ILE A 175 -9.01 -23.11 -5.31
N GLU A 176 -9.39 -23.63 -4.15
CA GLU A 176 -8.75 -24.81 -3.53
C GLU A 176 -8.72 -26.04 -4.43
N ASN A 177 -9.74 -26.20 -5.27
CA ASN A 177 -9.85 -27.31 -6.24
C ASN A 177 -9.17 -26.99 -7.58
N GLY A 178 -8.38 -25.91 -7.65
CA GLY A 178 -7.72 -25.40 -8.84
C GLY A 178 -8.49 -24.29 -9.55
N TYR A 179 -7.77 -23.37 -10.19
CA TYR A 179 -8.32 -22.20 -10.89
C TYR A 179 -8.40 -22.35 -12.41
N ARG A 180 -7.83 -23.42 -12.98
CA ARG A 180 -7.73 -23.58 -14.44
C ARG A 180 -9.02 -24.03 -15.12
N ASN A 181 -9.90 -24.69 -14.36
CA ASN A 181 -11.13 -25.30 -14.86
C ASN A 181 -12.31 -24.96 -13.94
N ILE A 182 -12.67 -23.67 -13.86
CA ILE A 182 -13.86 -23.26 -13.13
C ILE A 182 -15.10 -23.61 -13.97
N PRO A 183 -15.99 -24.51 -13.50
CA PRO A 183 -17.10 -25.03 -14.32
C PRO A 183 -18.20 -23.98 -14.57
N ASP A 184 -18.46 -23.09 -13.61
CA ASP A 184 -19.45 -22.02 -13.71
C ASP A 184 -18.91 -20.75 -13.01
N LEU A 185 -18.69 -19.70 -13.79
CA LEU A 185 -18.14 -18.42 -13.30
C LEU A 185 -19.18 -17.58 -12.52
N MET A 186 -20.47 -17.92 -12.60
CA MET A 186 -21.56 -17.20 -11.92
C MET A 186 -21.88 -17.78 -10.54
N ASP A 187 -21.68 -19.09 -10.35
CA ASP A 187 -21.97 -19.79 -9.08
C ASP A 187 -20.72 -20.09 -8.24
N HIS A 188 -19.55 -19.63 -8.70
CA HIS A 188 -18.29 -19.91 -8.00
C HIS A 188 -18.11 -19.07 -6.71
N GLY A 189 -18.77 -17.92 -6.62
CA GLY A 189 -18.72 -17.03 -5.46
C GLY A 189 -19.84 -17.30 -4.45
N LYS A 190 -19.49 -17.47 -3.17
CA LYS A 190 -20.46 -17.54 -2.08
C LYS A 190 -20.67 -16.16 -1.48
N LYS A 191 -21.90 -15.66 -1.49
CA LYS A 191 -22.27 -14.41 -0.84
C LYS A 191 -21.94 -14.48 0.66
N LEU A 192 -21.12 -13.55 1.12
CA LEU A 192 -20.77 -13.35 2.52
C LEU A 192 -21.74 -12.38 3.18
N PHE A 193 -21.92 -11.19 2.59
CA PHE A 193 -22.65 -10.10 3.21
C PHE A 193 -23.23 -9.13 2.19
N VAL A 194 -24.38 -8.52 2.50
CA VAL A 194 -24.99 -7.46 1.68
C VAL A 194 -24.79 -6.15 2.43
N VAL A 195 -24.00 -5.25 1.87
CA VAL A 195 -23.74 -3.94 2.47
C VAL A 195 -25.05 -3.13 2.45
N PRO A 196 -25.45 -2.45 3.54
CA PRO A 196 -26.57 -1.52 3.53
C PRO A 196 -26.41 -0.49 2.40
N LYS A 197 -27.51 -0.03 1.78
CA LYS A 197 -27.41 0.96 0.67
C LYS A 197 -26.83 2.30 1.11
N GLU A 198 -26.98 2.62 2.38
CA GLU A 198 -26.45 3.80 3.03
C GLU A 198 -25.87 3.36 4.37
N VAL A 199 -24.68 3.86 4.67
CA VAL A 199 -23.98 3.64 5.94
C VAL A 199 -23.70 4.97 6.61
N ARG A 200 -23.63 4.97 7.94
CA ARG A 200 -23.55 6.20 8.73
C ARG A 200 -22.59 6.04 9.90
N LYS A 201 -21.83 7.09 10.18
CA LYS A 201 -21.12 7.30 11.45
C LYS A 201 -21.42 8.70 11.98
N GLY A 202 -22.01 8.78 13.18
CA GLY A 202 -22.47 10.06 13.72
C GLY A 202 -23.48 10.75 12.80
N ASP A 203 -23.15 11.98 12.40
CA ASP A 203 -23.97 12.81 11.50
C ASP A 203 -23.59 12.69 10.01
N VAL A 204 -22.56 11.91 9.70
CA VAL A 204 -22.09 11.69 8.32
C VAL A 204 -22.67 10.39 7.78
N SER A 205 -23.30 10.43 6.60
CA SER A 205 -23.72 9.25 5.87
C SER A 205 -23.22 9.26 4.42
N VAL A 206 -23.00 8.08 3.87
CA VAL A 206 -22.63 7.88 2.46
C VAL A 206 -23.45 6.73 1.87
N ILE A 207 -23.73 6.83 0.58
CA ILE A 207 -24.28 5.72 -0.19
C ILE A 207 -23.18 4.67 -0.44
N SER A 208 -23.53 3.40 -0.36
CA SER A 208 -22.59 2.29 -0.57
C SER A 208 -22.61 1.87 -2.03
N ILE A 209 -21.68 2.40 -2.82
CA ILE A 209 -21.51 2.06 -4.23
C ILE A 209 -20.36 1.05 -4.39
N GLY A 210 -19.20 1.36 -3.81
CA GLY A 210 -18.03 0.50 -3.77
C GLY A 210 -17.80 -0.10 -2.39
N ALA A 211 -17.10 -1.23 -2.36
CA ALA A 211 -16.41 -1.72 -1.17
C ALA A 211 -15.01 -2.15 -1.60
N GLU A 212 -14.01 -1.38 -1.19
CA GLU A 212 -12.65 -1.45 -1.69
C GLU A 212 -11.61 -1.54 -0.57
N LYS A 213 -10.34 -1.75 -0.92
CA LYS A 213 -9.22 -1.83 0.04
C LYS A 213 -9.44 -2.91 1.11
N LEU A 214 -10.00 -4.05 0.70
CA LEU A 214 -10.26 -5.18 1.58
C LEU A 214 -8.94 -5.72 2.15
N THR A 215 -8.88 -5.91 3.45
CA THR A 215 -7.69 -6.42 4.15
C THR A 215 -8.08 -7.27 5.34
N TYR A 216 -7.39 -8.39 5.54
CA TYR A 216 -7.60 -9.29 6.67
C TYR A 216 -6.86 -8.82 7.92
N SER A 217 -7.46 -9.06 9.09
CA SER A 217 -6.75 -8.99 10.36
C SER A 217 -5.63 -10.04 10.43
N PRO A 218 -4.62 -9.86 11.31
CA PRO A 218 -3.52 -10.82 11.43
C PRO A 218 -3.98 -12.24 11.80
N ASP A 219 -5.08 -12.38 12.54
CA ASP A 219 -5.67 -13.68 12.88
C ASP A 219 -6.66 -14.22 11.83
N GLY A 220 -6.91 -13.48 10.75
CA GLY A 220 -7.82 -13.83 9.66
C GLY A 220 -9.31 -13.83 10.02
N LYS A 221 -9.68 -13.40 11.23
CA LYS A 221 -11.08 -13.43 11.69
C LYS A 221 -11.89 -12.19 11.33
N TRP A 222 -11.22 -11.12 10.92
CA TRP A 222 -11.86 -9.86 10.56
C TRP A 222 -11.35 -9.35 9.21
N ILE A 223 -12.21 -8.62 8.52
CA ILE A 223 -11.92 -7.98 7.25
C ILE A 223 -12.30 -6.51 7.40
N SER A 224 -11.33 -5.62 7.22
CA SER A 224 -11.59 -4.19 7.07
C SER A 224 -11.67 -3.81 5.60
N PHE A 225 -12.52 -2.84 5.28
CA PHE A 225 -12.68 -2.32 3.92
C PHE A 225 -13.23 -0.90 3.98
N VAL A 226 -13.09 -0.18 2.87
CA VAL A 226 -13.61 1.17 2.70
C VAL A 226 -14.86 1.11 1.82
N ILE A 227 -15.96 1.65 2.34
CA ILE A 227 -17.21 1.81 1.61
C ILE A 227 -17.19 3.19 0.96
N SER A 228 -17.25 3.21 -0.36
CA SER A 228 -17.16 4.44 -1.14
C SER A 228 -18.49 4.78 -1.85
N PRO A 229 -18.90 6.06 -1.87
CA PRO A 229 -19.96 6.55 -2.73
C PRO A 229 -19.42 6.77 -4.17
N THR A 230 -19.92 7.80 -4.87
CA THR A 230 -19.39 8.15 -6.19
C THR A 230 -17.99 8.76 -6.08
N ALA A 231 -17.15 8.60 -7.11
CA ALA A 231 -15.74 9.02 -7.09
C ALA A 231 -15.49 10.46 -6.61
N SER A 232 -16.34 11.43 -6.98
CA SER A 232 -16.20 12.80 -6.48
C SER A 232 -16.52 12.91 -4.99
N TRP A 233 -17.53 12.19 -4.51
CA TRP A 233 -17.90 12.21 -3.09
C TRP A 233 -16.85 11.47 -2.24
N SER A 234 -16.23 10.39 -2.75
CA SER A 234 -15.16 9.65 -2.04
C SER A 234 -13.91 10.48 -1.75
N MET A 235 -13.62 11.49 -2.55
CA MET A 235 -12.54 12.43 -2.23
C MET A 235 -12.83 13.22 -0.93
N ASP A 236 -14.11 13.37 -0.57
CA ASP A 236 -14.55 14.09 0.61
C ASP A 236 -14.96 13.15 1.75
N SER A 237 -15.55 11.99 1.47
CA SER A 237 -16.11 11.12 2.50
C SER A 237 -16.29 9.71 1.99
N ASP A 238 -15.59 8.78 2.64
CA ASP A 238 -15.80 7.34 2.60
C ASP A 238 -16.05 6.84 4.03
N MET A 239 -16.45 5.57 4.17
CA MET A 239 -16.64 4.94 5.48
C MET A 239 -15.73 3.72 5.64
N LEU A 240 -14.88 3.74 6.66
CA LEU A 240 -14.15 2.55 7.08
C LEU A 240 -15.13 1.60 7.78
N ALA A 241 -15.22 0.37 7.29
CA ALA A 241 -16.05 -0.67 7.86
C ALA A 241 -15.25 -1.92 8.19
N LEU A 242 -15.85 -2.75 9.03
CA LEU A 242 -15.32 -4.01 9.51
C LEU A 242 -16.39 -5.09 9.40
N ILE A 243 -15.99 -6.29 9.02
CA ILE A 243 -16.85 -7.47 9.08
C ILE A 243 -16.09 -8.69 9.61
N SER A 244 -16.74 -9.55 10.38
CA SER A 244 -16.19 -10.87 10.73
C SER A 244 -16.05 -11.73 9.47
N SER A 245 -15.06 -12.63 9.43
CA SER A 245 -14.81 -13.48 8.26
C SER A 245 -15.92 -14.50 7.98
N ASP A 246 -16.81 -14.73 8.95
CA ASP A 246 -18.04 -15.50 8.78
C ASP A 246 -19.27 -14.66 8.39
N GLY A 247 -19.12 -13.34 8.27
CA GLY A 247 -20.12 -12.40 7.76
C GLY A 247 -21.21 -12.03 8.76
N LYS A 248 -21.08 -12.38 10.05
CA LYS A 248 -22.12 -12.18 11.06
C LYS A 248 -22.06 -10.81 11.75
N ASP A 249 -20.87 -10.28 11.99
CA ASP A 249 -20.68 -9.04 12.73
C ASP A 249 -20.17 -7.97 11.77
N PHE A 250 -20.94 -6.93 11.54
CA PHE A 250 -20.60 -5.81 10.66
C PHE A 250 -20.72 -4.48 11.40
N GLU A 251 -19.71 -3.62 11.26
CA GLU A 251 -19.69 -2.30 11.89
C GLU A 251 -19.04 -1.24 10.99
N VAL A 252 -19.58 -0.01 11.06
CA VAL A 252 -18.96 1.19 10.49
C VAL A 252 -18.09 1.84 11.56
N ILE A 253 -16.79 1.87 11.31
CA ILE A 253 -15.76 2.31 12.26
C ILE A 253 -15.69 3.83 12.29
N ASP A 254 -15.45 4.48 11.15
CA ASP A 254 -15.24 5.93 11.09
C ASP A 254 -15.38 6.48 9.66
N GLU A 255 -15.49 7.80 9.55
CA GLU A 255 -15.32 8.50 8.28
C GLU A 255 -13.83 8.54 7.91
N VAL A 256 -13.51 8.26 6.65
CA VAL A 256 -12.16 8.37 6.08
C VAL A 256 -12.24 9.04 4.69
N ILE A 257 -11.10 9.24 4.03
CA ILE A 257 -11.05 9.71 2.64
C ILE A 257 -10.20 8.77 1.78
N LEU A 258 -10.39 8.85 0.46
CA LEU A 258 -9.76 7.99 -0.55
C LEU A 258 -8.22 7.92 -0.42
N GLU A 259 -7.56 9.00 -0.01
CA GLU A 259 -6.09 9.11 0.00
C GLU A 259 -5.41 8.27 1.09
N PHE A 260 -6.13 7.92 2.16
CA PHE A 260 -5.56 7.19 3.29
C PHE A 260 -6.06 5.75 3.31
N THR A 261 -5.11 4.82 3.41
CA THR A 261 -5.41 3.39 3.49
C THR A 261 -5.27 2.92 4.94
N PRO A 262 -6.33 2.35 5.54
CA PRO A 262 -6.27 1.68 6.84
C PRO A 262 -5.25 0.53 6.82
N LYS A 263 -4.62 0.25 7.97
CA LYS A 263 -3.61 -0.81 8.09
C LYS A 263 -3.76 -1.55 9.41
N TRP A 264 -3.80 -2.87 9.34
CA TRP A 264 -3.65 -3.73 10.52
C TRP A 264 -2.21 -3.66 11.06
N ALA A 265 -2.07 -3.78 12.38
CA ALA A 265 -0.78 -4.07 13.00
C ALA A 265 -0.29 -5.48 12.60
N TYR A 266 0.96 -5.81 12.93
CA TYR A 266 1.60 -7.01 12.40
C TYR A 266 1.05 -8.30 13.00
N THR A 267 0.80 -8.34 14.31
CA THR A 267 0.37 -9.59 14.98
C THR A 267 -0.87 -9.45 15.83
N LYS A 268 -1.22 -8.23 16.24
CA LYS A 268 -2.45 -7.95 16.99
C LYS A 268 -3.55 -7.43 16.06
N ASN A 269 -4.79 -7.70 16.44
CA ASN A 269 -5.97 -7.14 15.77
C ASN A 269 -6.16 -5.65 16.14
N LEU A 270 -5.16 -4.83 15.86
CA LEU A 270 -5.21 -3.38 15.97
C LEU A 270 -5.33 -2.79 14.57
N LEU A 271 -6.38 -2.04 14.33
CA LEU A 271 -6.61 -1.35 13.06
C LEU A 271 -6.23 0.13 13.21
N GLY A 272 -5.17 0.55 12.53
CA GLY A 272 -4.75 1.93 12.42
C GLY A 272 -5.38 2.59 11.20
N TYR A 273 -5.83 3.84 11.33
CA TYR A 273 -6.43 4.61 10.24
C TYR A 273 -6.38 6.11 10.52
N ILE A 274 -6.48 6.92 9.45
CA ILE A 274 -6.60 8.38 9.55
C ILE A 274 -8.08 8.72 9.32
N ALA A 275 -8.75 9.13 10.39
CA ALA A 275 -10.16 9.49 10.40
C ALA A 275 -10.38 10.94 9.95
N GLY A 276 -11.57 11.19 9.40
CA GLY A 276 -12.10 12.51 9.09
C GLY A 276 -12.22 12.80 7.61
N GLY A 277 -13.36 13.39 7.23
CA GLY A 277 -13.68 13.77 5.86
C GLY A 277 -13.05 15.09 5.38
N GLY A 278 -13.47 15.50 4.18
CA GLY A 278 -12.99 16.67 3.45
C GLY A 278 -11.68 16.42 2.71
N ARG A 279 -11.66 16.81 1.43
CA ARG A 279 -10.47 16.77 0.57
C ARG A 279 -9.29 17.51 1.18
N ILE A 280 -8.10 16.95 1.02
CA ILE A 280 -6.83 17.61 1.39
C ILE A 280 -6.66 18.96 0.69
N VAL A 281 -7.15 19.10 -0.55
CA VAL A 281 -7.10 20.36 -1.31
C VAL A 281 -8.06 21.44 -0.79
N PHE A 282 -8.80 21.19 0.29
CA PHE A 282 -9.57 22.19 1.04
C PHE A 282 -8.95 22.53 2.41
N GLY A 283 -7.83 21.90 2.76
CA GLY A 283 -7.04 22.20 3.95
C GLY A 283 -6.41 20.96 4.53
N PHE A 284 -5.31 21.14 5.23
CA PHE A 284 -4.73 20.10 6.06
C PHE A 284 -5.46 20.15 7.40
N LYS A 285 -6.64 19.56 7.51
CA LYS A 285 -7.47 19.64 8.72
C LYS A 285 -8.34 18.41 8.91
N ASN A 286 -8.72 18.15 10.16
CA ASN A 286 -9.59 17.06 10.58
C ASN A 286 -9.09 15.72 10.03
N LYS A 287 -7.81 15.42 10.27
CA LYS A 287 -7.18 14.14 9.91
C LYS A 287 -6.53 13.53 11.12
N ASP A 288 -7.32 12.72 11.81
CA ASP A 288 -6.96 12.16 13.11
C ASP A 288 -6.43 10.73 12.97
N MET A 289 -5.19 10.47 13.38
CA MET A 289 -4.70 9.11 13.52
C MET A 289 -5.43 8.45 14.68
N LYS A 290 -6.14 7.37 14.38
CA LYS A 290 -6.81 6.53 15.36
C LYS A 290 -6.33 5.09 15.26
N VAL A 291 -6.37 4.41 16.40
CA VAL A 291 -6.14 2.97 16.50
C VAL A 291 -7.32 2.35 17.25
N THR A 292 -7.92 1.32 16.65
CA THR A 292 -9.02 0.56 17.23
C THR A 292 -8.60 -0.88 17.47
N GLU A 293 -8.83 -1.39 18.67
CA GLU A 293 -8.65 -2.80 19.04
C GLU A 293 -9.89 -3.62 18.65
N ILE A 294 -9.69 -4.77 18.00
CA ILE A 294 -10.77 -5.59 17.41
C ILE A 294 -10.85 -6.99 18.05
N PRO A 295 -12.04 -7.49 18.46
CA PRO A 295 -13.37 -6.84 18.39
C PRO A 295 -13.42 -5.54 19.19
N MET A 296 -14.23 -4.57 18.73
CA MET A 296 -14.17 -3.12 19.01
C MET A 296 -14.21 -2.72 20.50
N ASP A 297 -13.17 -3.06 21.25
CA ASP A 297 -13.07 -2.92 22.70
C ASP A 297 -12.66 -1.49 23.08
N SER A 298 -11.81 -0.86 22.26
CA SER A 298 -11.34 0.50 22.49
C SER A 298 -10.86 1.18 21.20
N THR A 299 -11.00 2.50 21.15
CA THR A 299 -10.42 3.36 20.11
C THR A 299 -9.67 4.50 20.79
N VAL A 300 -8.43 4.75 20.36
CA VAL A 300 -7.60 5.85 20.85
C VAL A 300 -7.36 6.85 19.72
N ASN A 301 -7.54 8.15 20.00
CA ASN A 301 -7.11 9.24 19.13
C ASN A 301 -5.68 9.66 19.51
N LEU A 302 -4.79 9.71 18.52
CA LEU A 302 -3.36 9.95 18.69
C LEU A 302 -2.89 11.29 18.11
N THR A 303 -3.78 12.02 17.44
CA THR A 303 -3.47 13.33 16.86
C THR A 303 -3.60 14.43 17.92
N PRO A 304 -2.53 15.21 18.19
CA PRO A 304 -2.62 16.37 19.06
C PRO A 304 -3.50 17.47 18.45
N GLU A 305 -4.08 18.31 19.30
CA GLU A 305 -4.88 19.46 18.86
C GLU A 305 -4.13 20.36 17.87
N ASN A 306 -4.83 20.87 16.85
CA ASN A 306 -4.31 21.73 15.78
C ASN A 306 -3.29 21.05 14.85
N TYR A 307 -3.29 19.71 14.81
CA TYR A 307 -2.52 18.92 13.85
C TYR A 307 -3.41 18.01 13.02
N ALA A 308 -2.90 17.66 11.84
CA ALA A 308 -3.49 16.72 10.91
C ALA A 308 -2.43 15.71 10.47
N GLU A 309 -2.87 14.50 10.15
CA GLU A 309 -2.01 13.40 9.74
C GLU A 309 -2.09 13.17 8.23
N MET A 310 -0.93 12.97 7.61
CA MET A 310 -0.73 12.88 6.16
C MET A 310 -0.26 11.49 5.71
N GLY A 311 -0.27 10.52 6.63
CA GLY A 311 0.11 9.14 6.37
C GLY A 311 0.76 8.51 7.60
N PHE A 312 0.75 7.18 7.67
CA PHE A 312 1.37 6.45 8.78
C PHE A 312 1.88 5.06 8.36
N THR A 313 2.73 4.50 9.21
CA THR A 313 3.16 3.10 9.17
C THR A 313 3.22 2.53 10.57
N TRP A 314 2.89 1.25 10.71
CA TRP A 314 3.24 0.50 11.91
C TRP A 314 4.76 0.31 12.01
N VAL A 315 5.26 0.26 13.25
CA VAL A 315 6.64 -0.11 13.57
C VAL A 315 6.65 -1.48 14.25
N ASP A 316 5.72 -1.66 15.19
CA ASP A 316 5.36 -2.90 15.85
C ASP A 316 3.93 -2.78 16.38
N ASP A 317 3.42 -3.77 17.11
CA ASP A 317 2.05 -3.74 17.65
C ASP A 317 1.83 -2.72 18.79
N ASN A 318 2.85 -1.92 19.15
CA ASN A 318 2.78 -0.95 20.24
C ASN A 318 3.19 0.46 19.81
N SER A 319 3.61 0.66 18.56
CA SER A 319 4.08 1.94 18.08
C SER A 319 3.93 2.10 16.57
N LEU A 320 3.75 3.35 16.16
CA LEU A 320 3.56 3.74 14.77
C LEU A 320 4.32 5.03 14.48
N ILE A 321 4.60 5.27 13.21
CA ILE A 321 5.18 6.52 12.74
C ILE A 321 4.15 7.24 11.88
N VAL A 322 3.91 8.51 12.20
CA VAL A 322 3.01 9.40 11.45
C VAL A 322 3.77 10.49 10.72
N SER A 323 3.24 10.91 9.58
CA SER A 323 3.60 12.15 8.89
C SER A 323 2.63 13.23 9.32
N ARG A 324 3.08 14.15 10.18
CA ARG A 324 2.20 15.11 10.85
C ARG A 324 2.43 16.52 10.37
N VAL A 325 1.34 17.25 10.11
CA VAL A 325 1.36 18.64 9.69
C VAL A 325 0.49 19.51 10.59
N GLN A 326 0.88 20.78 10.78
CA GLN A 326 0.03 21.74 11.50
C GLN A 326 -1.24 22.01 10.67
N GLU A 327 -2.38 22.12 11.34
CA GLU A 327 -3.62 22.40 10.64
C GLU A 327 -3.64 23.80 10.03
N THR A 328 -4.06 23.87 8.77
CA THR A 328 -4.25 25.14 8.06
C THR A 328 -5.29 25.00 6.96
N GLU A 329 -6.00 26.08 6.67
CA GLU A 329 -6.76 26.20 5.43
C GLU A 329 -5.87 26.05 4.19
N TRP A 330 -6.48 25.61 3.09
CA TRP A 330 -5.74 25.44 1.84
C TRP A 330 -5.18 26.76 1.32
N SER A 331 -3.95 26.70 0.82
CA SER A 331 -3.32 27.80 0.10
C SER A 331 -2.99 27.37 -1.34
N ASN A 332 -3.38 28.19 -2.31
CA ASN A 332 -2.94 28.03 -3.70
C ASN A 332 -1.45 28.38 -3.90
N ASP A 333 -0.82 29.04 -2.92
CA ASP A 333 0.64 29.21 -2.87
C ASP A 333 1.27 28.03 -2.11
N PRO A 334 2.01 27.13 -2.78
CA PRO A 334 2.66 25.97 -2.15
C PRO A 334 3.66 26.34 -1.04
N LYS A 335 4.21 27.56 -1.08
CA LYS A 335 5.16 28.04 -0.06
C LYS A 335 4.49 28.39 1.27
N LYS A 336 3.18 28.61 1.26
CA LYS A 336 2.38 28.88 2.47
C LYS A 336 1.77 27.63 3.06
N ARG A 337 1.82 26.49 2.36
CA ARG A 337 1.35 25.22 2.89
C ARG A 337 2.32 24.74 3.98
N PRO A 338 1.82 24.35 5.16
CA PRO A 338 2.67 23.75 6.19
C PRO A 338 3.32 22.46 5.65
N LYS A 339 4.50 22.12 6.18
CA LYS A 339 5.24 20.94 5.74
C LYS A 339 5.23 19.87 6.84
N PRO A 340 4.85 18.62 6.52
CA PRO A 340 4.81 17.58 7.53
C PRO A 340 6.21 17.15 7.97
N VAL A 341 6.28 16.64 9.19
CA VAL A 341 7.47 15.98 9.76
C VAL A 341 7.06 14.66 10.41
N LEU A 342 8.00 13.75 10.59
CA LEU A 342 7.68 12.43 11.12
C LEU A 342 7.74 12.42 12.65
N TYR A 343 6.79 11.70 13.26
CA TYR A 343 6.77 11.42 14.70
C TYR A 343 6.63 9.93 14.96
N LEU A 344 7.41 9.39 15.88
CA LEU A 344 7.16 8.09 16.50
C LEU A 344 6.13 8.27 17.60
N VAL A 345 5.04 7.50 17.55
CA VAL A 345 3.93 7.53 18.50
C VAL A 345 3.86 6.18 19.20
N SER A 346 3.94 6.19 20.53
CA SER A 346 3.75 5.02 21.38
C SER A 346 2.28 4.87 21.77
N LEU A 347 1.77 3.64 21.71
CA LEU A 347 0.44 3.28 22.20
C LEU A 347 0.40 2.95 23.70
N THR A 348 1.56 2.86 24.35
CA THR A 348 1.67 2.35 25.73
C THR A 348 1.90 3.43 26.79
N ASP A 349 2.53 4.55 26.43
CA ASP A 349 2.96 5.58 27.37
C ASP A 349 2.72 7.01 26.88
N GLU A 350 1.79 7.18 25.91
CA GLU A 350 1.39 8.46 25.28
C GLU A 350 2.55 9.28 24.68
N ARG A 351 3.75 8.70 24.60
CA ARG A 351 4.95 9.40 24.17
C ARG A 351 4.94 9.58 22.66
N GLN A 352 5.20 10.82 22.23
CA GLN A 352 5.35 11.17 20.83
C GLN A 352 6.69 11.89 20.61
N ILE A 353 7.56 11.33 19.78
CA ILE A 353 8.93 11.81 19.54
C ILE A 353 9.07 12.24 18.09
N LYS A 354 9.46 13.49 17.86
CA LYS A 354 9.78 13.99 16.52
C LYS A 354 11.04 13.30 15.99
N LEU A 355 10.94 12.66 14.83
CA LEU A 355 12.01 11.89 14.20
C LEU A 355 12.80 12.70 13.17
N THR A 356 12.14 13.60 12.44
CA THR A 356 12.77 14.29 11.31
C THR A 356 12.73 15.81 11.45
N ASN A 357 13.72 16.48 10.88
CA ASN A 357 13.80 17.94 10.82
C ASN A 357 14.16 18.42 9.41
N PRO A 358 13.23 18.34 8.44
CA PRO A 358 13.48 18.76 7.07
C PRO A 358 13.76 20.26 6.97
N HIS A 359 14.46 20.68 5.91
CA HIS A 359 14.65 22.11 5.61
C HIS A 359 13.30 22.81 5.40
N LYS A 360 13.25 24.13 5.63
CA LYS A 360 12.01 24.95 5.73
C LYS A 360 10.97 24.76 4.60
N ASN A 361 11.38 24.34 3.41
CA ASN A 361 10.50 24.19 2.25
C ASN A 361 10.30 22.73 1.82
N LYS A 362 10.66 21.76 2.67
CA LYS A 362 10.51 20.33 2.41
C LYS A 362 9.65 19.71 3.51
N GLY A 363 8.81 18.76 3.14
CA GLY A 363 8.04 17.93 4.06
C GLY A 363 8.41 16.46 3.91
N ASP A 364 8.15 15.69 4.96
CA ASP A 364 8.39 14.25 5.01
C ASP A 364 7.05 13.50 4.98
N TYR A 365 6.83 12.73 3.92
CA TYR A 365 5.56 12.11 3.56
C TYR A 365 5.70 10.59 3.42
N GLN A 366 4.57 9.88 3.45
CA GLN A 366 4.50 8.44 3.18
C GLN A 366 5.54 7.61 3.97
N PRO A 367 5.55 7.69 5.31
CA PRO A 367 6.48 6.89 6.09
C PRO A 367 6.21 5.40 5.86
N GLN A 368 7.27 4.61 5.73
CA GLN A 368 7.22 3.15 5.72
C GLN A 368 8.33 2.59 6.61
N PHE A 369 8.00 1.60 7.44
CA PHE A 369 8.95 0.93 8.30
C PHE A 369 9.38 -0.40 7.69
N LEU A 370 10.68 -0.60 7.58
CA LEU A 370 11.30 -1.79 7.01
C LEU A 370 11.80 -2.71 8.12
N THR A 371 10.96 -3.65 8.54
CA THR A 371 11.23 -4.56 9.65
C THR A 371 12.45 -5.45 9.42
N SER A 372 12.77 -5.80 8.17
CA SER A 372 13.92 -6.66 7.86
C SER A 372 15.26 -6.00 8.22
N ILE A 373 15.34 -4.68 8.12
CA ILE A 373 16.58 -3.91 8.36
C ILE A 373 16.45 -2.90 9.51
N ASP A 374 15.32 -2.88 10.21
CA ASP A 374 15.00 -1.96 11.32
C ASP A 374 15.20 -0.48 10.95
N LYS A 375 14.74 -0.09 9.75
CA LYS A 375 14.85 1.28 9.22
C LYS A 375 13.49 1.89 8.94
N ILE A 376 13.38 3.20 9.15
CA ILE A 376 12.28 3.99 8.61
C ILE A 376 12.70 4.56 7.26
N THR A 377 11.75 4.62 6.32
CA THR A 377 11.87 5.33 5.04
C THR A 377 10.72 6.30 4.85
N TRP A 378 10.93 7.33 4.02
CA TRP A 378 9.89 8.32 3.67
C TRP A 378 10.29 9.09 2.41
N LEU A 379 9.31 9.73 1.77
CA LEU A 379 9.56 10.68 0.69
C LEU A 379 9.73 12.09 1.25
N ARG A 380 10.85 12.74 0.93
CA ARG A 380 11.07 14.16 1.20
C ARG A 380 10.91 14.97 -0.07
N GLN A 381 9.85 15.78 -0.13
CA GLN A 381 9.48 16.59 -1.30
C GLN A 381 9.09 18.01 -0.90
N SER A 382 9.00 18.93 -1.86
CA SER A 382 8.66 20.33 -1.55
C SER A 382 7.17 20.49 -1.31
N ASP A 383 6.34 19.77 -2.05
CA ASP A 383 4.89 19.82 -1.92
C ASP A 383 4.25 18.47 -2.25
N LEU A 384 3.08 18.21 -1.67
CA LEU A 384 2.32 16.98 -1.93
C LEU A 384 1.95 16.85 -3.42
N VAL A 385 1.73 17.98 -4.11
CA VAL A 385 1.30 17.99 -5.52
C VAL A 385 2.44 17.78 -6.52
N GLU A 386 3.71 17.78 -6.10
CA GLU A 386 4.85 17.55 -7.01
C GLU A 386 4.82 16.11 -7.56
N GLY A 387 4.37 15.14 -6.77
CA GLY A 387 4.29 13.74 -7.20
C GLY A 387 5.64 13.02 -7.29
N HIS A 388 6.73 13.67 -6.86
CA HIS A 388 8.07 13.08 -6.78
C HIS A 388 8.89 13.70 -5.64
N GLY A 389 9.86 12.94 -5.11
CA GLY A 389 10.73 13.39 -4.03
C GLY A 389 11.94 12.49 -3.83
N ASP A 390 12.85 12.89 -2.93
CA ASP A 390 13.93 12.00 -2.55
C ASP A 390 13.41 10.97 -1.54
N LEU A 391 13.70 9.69 -1.76
CA LEU A 391 13.47 8.63 -0.79
C LEU A 391 14.61 8.64 0.24
N TRP A 392 14.26 8.90 1.49
CA TRP A 392 15.19 8.89 2.62
C TRP A 392 15.07 7.60 3.41
N LYS A 393 16.13 7.25 4.13
CA LYS A 393 16.12 6.23 5.17
C LYS A 393 16.83 6.73 6.42
N ALA A 394 16.45 6.20 7.58
CA ALA A 394 17.09 6.47 8.87
C ALA A 394 16.93 5.26 9.80
N ASP A 395 17.64 5.30 10.92
CA ASP A 395 17.39 4.41 12.05
C ASP A 395 15.98 4.61 12.60
N ARG A 396 15.44 3.62 13.32
CA ARG A 396 14.11 3.68 13.94
C ARG A 396 13.87 4.95 14.78
N ASN A 397 14.91 5.51 15.39
CA ASN A 397 14.87 6.73 16.19
C ASN A 397 15.03 8.03 15.39
N GLY A 398 15.16 7.95 14.06
CA GLY A 398 15.35 9.09 13.15
C GLY A 398 16.82 9.52 12.96
N GLU A 399 17.77 8.89 13.65
CA GLU A 399 19.20 9.17 13.49
C GLU A 399 19.77 8.57 12.19
N ASN A 400 20.95 9.04 11.80
CA ASN A 400 21.66 8.58 10.59
C ASN A 400 20.81 8.69 9.31
N ALA A 401 19.98 9.74 9.24
CA ALA A 401 19.14 10.01 8.08
C ALA A 401 19.97 10.33 6.83
N GLU A 402 19.77 9.57 5.77
CA GLU A 402 20.42 9.79 4.48
C GLU A 402 19.46 9.62 3.31
N VAL A 403 19.78 10.27 2.18
CA VAL A 403 19.09 10.04 0.92
C VAL A 403 19.45 8.65 0.42
N TRP A 404 18.44 7.80 0.24
CA TRP A 404 18.63 6.45 -0.27
C TRP A 404 18.51 6.38 -1.79
N ILE A 405 17.47 7.01 -2.34
CA ILE A 405 17.19 7.05 -3.78
C ILE A 405 16.69 8.46 -4.11
N LYS A 406 17.27 9.11 -5.10
CA LYS A 406 16.85 10.46 -5.52
C LYS A 406 15.65 10.41 -6.45
N ASP A 407 14.85 11.47 -6.44
CA ASP A 407 13.86 11.74 -7.49
C ASP A 407 12.95 10.52 -7.81
N VAL A 408 12.27 10.04 -6.80
CA VAL A 408 11.34 8.90 -6.83
C VAL A 408 9.92 9.43 -6.93
N GLU A 409 9.15 8.89 -7.86
CA GLU A 409 7.71 9.12 -8.00
C GLU A 409 6.92 8.07 -7.21
N LEU A 410 6.70 6.89 -7.80
CA LEU A 410 6.06 5.74 -7.16
C LEU A 410 7.12 4.71 -6.76
N TYR A 411 6.91 4.00 -5.65
CA TYR A 411 7.86 2.98 -5.19
C TYR A 411 7.23 1.90 -4.33
N SER A 412 7.89 0.75 -4.27
CA SER A 412 7.58 -0.36 -3.39
C SER A 412 8.85 -1.06 -2.91
N PHE A 413 8.71 -1.78 -1.80
CA PHE A 413 9.77 -2.60 -1.25
C PHE A 413 9.41 -4.09 -1.32
N TYR A 414 10.42 -4.91 -1.58
CA TYR A 414 10.41 -6.29 -1.11
C TYR A 414 11.22 -6.36 0.18
N GLN A 415 10.66 -7.00 1.21
CA GLN A 415 11.35 -7.28 2.45
C GLN A 415 11.34 -8.78 2.71
N LYS A 416 12.51 -9.37 2.95
CA LYS A 416 12.58 -10.77 3.34
C LYS A 416 12.09 -10.91 4.78
N HIS A 417 10.84 -11.35 4.97
CA HIS A 417 10.33 -11.67 6.29
C HIS A 417 11.10 -12.85 6.89
N THR A 418 11.72 -12.64 8.05
CA THR A 418 12.12 -13.73 8.92
C THR A 418 10.84 -14.36 9.49
N LYS A 419 10.86 -15.67 9.77
CA LYS A 419 9.69 -16.55 10.07
C LYS A 419 8.75 -16.11 11.23
N THR A 420 8.84 -14.89 11.73
CA THR A 420 8.08 -14.37 12.88
C THR A 420 7.14 -13.21 12.56
N SER A 421 7.08 -12.73 11.32
CA SER A 421 6.07 -11.74 10.89
C SER A 421 5.14 -12.36 9.84
N PRO A 422 3.81 -12.40 10.07
CA PRO A 422 2.86 -12.78 9.03
C PRO A 422 2.71 -11.67 7.97
N LEU A 423 2.22 -12.11 6.82
CA LEU A 423 2.06 -11.43 5.52
C LEU A 423 1.35 -10.08 5.58
#